data_AF-A0A453HFG0-F1
#
_entry.id   AF-A0A453HFG0-F1
#
_cell.length_a   1.000
_cell.length_b   1.000
_cell.length_c   1.000
_cell.angle_alpha   90.00
_cell.angle_beta   90.00
_cell.angle_gamma   90.00
#
_symmetry.space_group_name_H-M   'P 1'
#
loop_
_entity.id
_entity.type
_entity.pdbx_description
1 polymer ?
#
loop_
_entity_poly.entity_id
_entity_poly.type
_entity_poly.pdbx_seq_one_letter_code
_entity_poly.pdbx_strand_id
1 'polypeptide(L)'
;MHCYIEFAKYQKWQTRELETSPKKQKKTIDESPGRATNDPSDASSVRTNATSIHTDALEHEKRPDGVKKDKRGKADENACKLSLETVWAARQEKDEIKEAARNARYAQQFELRKEEIALRKKEDARNEREDARRHFELDERVMLIDTSGMTDVQKQFYQAKQNEILARGLE
;
A
#
# COMPACT_ATOMS: atom_id res chain seq x y z
N MET A 1 -7.25 3.53 -19.01
CA MET A 1 -5.83 3.19 -19.28
C MET A 1 -5.32 2.35 -18.13
N HIS A 2 -4.97 1.09 -18.37
CA HIS A 2 -4.44 0.21 -17.33
C HIS A 2 -2.92 0.33 -17.30
N CYS A 3 -2.38 0.82 -16.18
CA CYS A 3 -0.96 1.18 -15.99
C CYS A 3 0.02 0.06 -16.35
N TYR A 4 -0.43 -1.20 -16.34
CA TYR A 4 0.34 -2.36 -16.76
C TYR A 4 0.88 -2.26 -18.19
N ILE A 5 0.13 -1.68 -19.13
CA ILE A 5 0.52 -1.56 -20.54
C ILE A 5 1.68 -0.55 -20.71
N GLU A 6 1.75 0.45 -19.84
CA GLU A 6 2.83 1.45 -19.87
C GLU A 6 4.13 0.90 -19.28
N PHE A 7 4.05 0.03 -18.27
CA PHE A 7 5.24 -0.56 -17.65
C PHE A 7 5.87 -1.70 -18.46
N ALA A 8 5.10 -2.38 -19.32
CA ALA A 8 5.59 -3.44 -20.21
C ALA A 8 6.64 -2.98 -21.23
N LYS A 9 6.75 -1.66 -21.46
CA LYS A 9 7.70 -1.05 -22.40
C LYS A 9 9.12 -0.93 -21.84
N TYR A 10 9.32 -1.13 -20.54
CA TYR A 10 10.64 -0.97 -19.92
C TYR A 10 11.35 -2.31 -19.76
N GLN A 11 12.61 -2.36 -20.21
CA GLN A 11 13.46 -3.56 -20.30
C GLN A 11 13.58 -4.35 -18.98
N LYS A 12 13.52 -3.66 -17.83
CA LYS A 12 13.53 -4.26 -16.49
C LYS A 12 12.35 -5.22 -16.21
N TRP A 13 11.26 -5.10 -16.98
CA TRP A 13 10.06 -5.94 -16.84
C TRP A 13 9.97 -7.03 -17.91
N GLN A 14 10.83 -7.02 -18.92
CA GLN A 14 10.86 -8.04 -19.98
C GLN A 14 11.66 -9.30 -19.57
N THR A 15 12.66 -9.17 -18.71
CA THR A 15 13.49 -10.29 -18.23
C THR A 15 12.79 -11.21 -17.23
N ARG A 16 11.60 -10.85 -16.74
CA ARG A 16 10.87 -11.65 -15.75
C ARG A 16 10.20 -12.90 -16.34
N GLU A 17 10.01 -12.97 -17.66
CA GLU A 17 9.41 -14.15 -18.30
C GLU A 17 10.38 -15.32 -18.50
N LEU A 18 11.70 -15.10 -18.39
CA LEU A 18 12.69 -16.17 -18.57
C LEU A 18 13.09 -16.88 -17.27
N GLU A 19 12.85 -16.26 -16.11
CA GLU A 19 13.23 -16.79 -14.78
C GLU A 19 12.04 -17.48 -14.11
N THR A 20 11.47 -18.51 -14.75
CA THR A 20 10.53 -19.42 -14.09
C THR A 20 11.29 -20.44 -13.25
N SER A 21 11.66 -20.08 -12.03
CA SER A 21 12.06 -21.03 -11.00
C SER A 21 10.82 -21.76 -10.42
N PRO A 22 10.87 -23.09 -10.20
CA PRO A 22 9.67 -23.87 -9.85
C PRO A 22 9.20 -23.63 -8.41
N LYS A 23 7.88 -23.51 -8.27
CA LYS A 23 7.12 -23.40 -7.01
C LYS A 23 7.51 -24.51 -6.02
N LYS A 24 7.90 -24.12 -4.79
CA LYS A 24 7.93 -25.02 -3.62
C LYS A 24 6.53 -25.58 -3.36
N GLN A 25 6.40 -26.91 -3.33
CA GLN A 25 5.20 -27.63 -2.93
C GLN A 25 4.94 -27.44 -1.42
N LYS A 26 3.69 -27.15 -1.06
CA LYS A 26 3.18 -27.19 0.32
C LYS A 26 2.85 -28.64 0.66
N LYS A 27 3.54 -29.23 1.64
CA LYS A 27 3.14 -30.51 2.24
C LYS A 27 2.02 -30.27 3.26
N THR A 28 0.87 -30.88 3.01
CA THR A 28 -0.22 -31.04 3.97
C THR A 28 0.09 -32.29 4.79
N ILE A 29 0.18 -32.17 6.11
CA ILE A 29 0.24 -33.30 7.04
C ILE A 29 -1.18 -33.38 7.61
N ASP A 30 -1.88 -34.46 7.28
CA ASP A 30 -3.19 -34.79 7.83
C ASP A 30 -2.96 -35.65 9.09
N GLU A 31 -3.53 -35.22 10.21
CA GLU A 31 -3.46 -35.94 11.48
C GLU A 31 -4.60 -36.96 11.58
N SER A 32 -4.28 -38.19 12.00
CA SER A 32 -5.15 -38.88 12.96
C SER A 32 -4.48 -40.09 13.65
N PRO A 33 -4.95 -40.45 14.86
CA PRO A 33 -4.10 -40.86 15.98
C PRO A 33 -4.10 -42.38 16.24
N GLY A 34 -3.08 -42.81 17.01
CA GLY A 34 -2.72 -44.23 17.17
C GLY A 34 -3.54 -45.07 18.14
N ARG A 35 -3.18 -46.36 18.19
CA ARG A 35 -3.28 -47.29 19.33
C ARG A 35 -2.76 -48.67 18.89
N ALA A 36 -1.73 -49.20 19.56
CA ALA A 36 -1.51 -50.64 19.63
C ALA A 36 -0.72 -50.98 20.90
N THR A 37 -1.42 -51.63 21.81
CA THR A 37 -1.01 -52.15 23.11
C THR A 37 -0.50 -53.59 22.99
N ASN A 38 0.53 -53.89 23.79
CA ASN A 38 0.87 -55.18 24.43
C ASN A 38 1.47 -56.34 23.58
N ASP A 39 2.65 -56.78 24.05
CA ASP A 39 3.30 -58.10 23.97
C ASP A 39 2.36 -59.23 24.50
N PRO A 40 2.51 -60.56 24.23
CA PRO A 40 3.72 -61.35 24.55
C PRO A 40 4.07 -62.58 23.65
N SER A 41 5.34 -63.01 23.76
CA SER A 41 5.88 -64.40 23.78
C SER A 41 5.79 -65.32 22.55
N ASP A 42 6.94 -65.86 22.09
CA ASP A 42 7.27 -67.30 22.22
C ASP A 42 8.76 -67.66 21.92
N ALA A 43 9.25 -68.59 22.76
CA ALA A 43 10.32 -69.58 22.67
C ALA A 43 11.72 -69.36 22.04
N SER A 44 12.71 -69.57 22.94
CA SER A 44 13.84 -70.50 22.80
C SER A 44 15.08 -70.07 22.00
N SER A 45 16.22 -69.87 22.69
CA SER A 45 17.31 -70.87 22.70
C SER A 45 18.51 -70.50 23.61
N VAL A 46 18.94 -71.49 24.40
CA VAL A 46 20.25 -71.72 25.09
C VAL A 46 20.63 -70.94 26.37
N ARG A 47 20.58 -71.70 27.48
CA ARG A 47 21.27 -71.53 28.78
C ARG A 47 22.74 -72.01 28.65
N THR A 48 23.76 -71.53 29.37
CA THR A 48 24.09 -71.87 30.77
C THR A 48 25.48 -71.31 31.15
N ASN A 49 25.59 -70.78 32.38
CA ASN A 49 26.60 -71.01 33.46
C ASN A 49 28.12 -70.82 33.14
N ALA A 50 29.03 -70.35 34.02
CA ALA A 50 29.08 -70.20 35.46
C ALA A 50 30.21 -69.22 35.86
N THR A 51 29.98 -68.49 36.95
CA THR A 51 30.87 -68.20 38.09
C THR A 51 32.40 -68.31 37.92
N SER A 52 33.12 -67.22 38.19
CA SER A 52 34.33 -67.28 39.04
C SER A 52 34.63 -65.92 39.66
N ILE A 53 34.62 -65.89 40.99
CA ILE A 53 35.00 -64.77 41.85
C ILE A 53 36.53 -64.78 41.93
N HIS A 54 37.17 -63.64 41.67
CA HIS A 54 38.48 -63.35 42.27
C HIS A 54 38.50 -61.89 42.71
N THR A 55 38.40 -61.71 44.02
CA THR A 55 38.85 -60.52 44.73
C THR A 55 40.34 -60.35 44.48
N ASP A 56 40.80 -59.15 44.13
CA ASP A 56 42.01 -58.59 44.73
C ASP A 56 42.06 -57.08 44.52
N ALA A 57 42.35 -56.41 45.63
CA ALA A 57 42.41 -54.97 45.76
C ALA A 57 43.52 -54.41 44.89
N LEU A 58 43.15 -53.54 43.94
CA LEU A 58 44.08 -52.64 43.28
C LEU A 58 43.57 -51.21 43.49
N GLU A 59 44.45 -50.42 44.09
CA GLU A 59 44.25 -49.04 44.53
C GLU A 59 43.51 -48.21 43.47
N HIS A 60 42.29 -47.77 43.82
CA HIS A 60 41.63 -46.73 43.05
C HIS A 60 42.37 -45.41 43.31
N GLU A 61 43.30 -45.06 42.42
CA GLU A 61 43.78 -43.69 42.28
C GLU A 61 42.55 -42.82 41.99
N LYS A 62 42.04 -42.17 43.04
CA LYS A 62 40.82 -41.36 42.99
C LYS A 62 41.15 -40.14 42.13
N ARG A 63 40.64 -40.11 40.91
CA ARG A 63 40.70 -38.93 40.03
C ARG A 63 40.27 -37.70 40.86
N PRO A 64 41.00 -36.57 40.78
CA PRO A 64 40.64 -35.38 41.55
C PRO A 64 39.20 -35.00 41.25
N ASP A 65 38.43 -34.70 42.31
CA ASP A 65 37.03 -34.34 42.17
C ASP A 65 36.92 -33.12 41.25
N GLY A 66 36.20 -33.30 40.14
CA GLY A 66 36.00 -32.25 39.16
C GLY A 66 35.22 -31.09 39.78
N VAL A 67 35.89 -29.95 39.98
CA VAL A 67 35.22 -28.73 40.41
C VAL A 67 34.29 -28.28 39.26
N LYS A 68 32.98 -28.47 39.46
CA LYS A 68 31.96 -27.91 38.58
C LYS A 68 32.08 -26.39 38.67
N LYS A 69 32.56 -25.73 37.61
CA LYS A 69 32.48 -24.26 37.55
C LYS A 69 31.01 -23.89 37.64
N ASP A 70 30.67 -23.06 38.62
CA ASP A 70 29.36 -22.41 38.64
C ASP A 70 29.12 -21.79 37.26
N LYS A 71 27.96 -22.08 36.69
CA LYS A 71 27.52 -21.48 35.43
C LYS A 71 27.26 -19.99 35.69
N ARG A 72 28.33 -19.19 35.69
CA ARG A 72 28.23 -17.74 35.67
C ARG A 72 27.62 -17.35 34.33
N GLY A 73 26.50 -16.64 34.41
CA GLY A 73 25.75 -16.16 33.25
C GLY A 73 24.33 -16.69 33.23
N LYS A 74 23.45 -16.12 34.06
CA LYS A 74 22.09 -15.87 33.58
C LYS A 74 22.27 -14.83 32.47
N ALA A 75 22.06 -15.23 31.21
CA ALA A 75 21.91 -14.24 30.16
C ALA A 75 20.81 -13.28 30.63
N ASP A 76 21.07 -11.97 30.60
CA ASP A 76 20.12 -10.98 31.07
C ASP A 76 18.89 -10.99 30.15
N GLU A 77 17.86 -11.73 30.55
CA GLU A 77 16.58 -11.82 29.82
C GLU A 77 15.96 -10.43 29.62
N ASN A 78 16.28 -9.47 30.50
CA ASN A 78 15.81 -8.10 30.38
C ASN A 78 16.57 -7.34 29.28
N ALA A 79 17.85 -7.59 29.06
CA ALA A 79 18.60 -7.03 27.93
C ALA A 79 18.04 -7.49 26.57
N CYS A 80 17.65 -8.77 26.45
CA CYS A 80 16.97 -9.29 25.26
C CYS A 80 15.58 -8.65 25.04
N LYS A 81 14.83 -8.34 26.11
CA LYS A 81 13.52 -7.66 26.01
C LYS A 81 13.67 -6.18 25.62
N LEU A 82 14.60 -5.46 26.26
CA LEU A 82 14.87 -4.06 25.95
C LEU A 82 15.37 -3.86 24.51
N SER A 83 16.21 -4.78 24.02
CA SER A 83 16.65 -4.74 22.62
C SER A 83 15.50 -4.99 21.63
N LEU A 84 14.58 -5.90 21.94
CA LEU A 84 13.39 -6.14 21.11
C LEU A 84 12.46 -4.92 21.10
N GLU A 85 12.19 -4.33 22.26
CA GLU A 85 11.37 -3.12 22.39
C GLU A 85 11.97 -1.93 21.62
N THR A 86 13.29 -1.76 21.69
CA THR A 86 14.02 -0.73 20.92
C THR A 86 13.85 -0.91 19.41
N VAL A 87 13.93 -2.16 18.91
CA VAL A 87 13.72 -2.46 17.48
C VAL A 87 12.28 -2.18 17.05
N TRP A 88 11.30 -2.49 17.91
CA TRP A 88 9.89 -2.17 17.64
C TRP A 88 9.62 -0.67 17.63
N ALA A 89 10.15 0.07 18.60
CA ALA A 89 10.04 1.52 18.66
C ALA A 89 10.67 2.18 17.43
N ALA A 90 11.88 1.76 17.03
CA ALA A 90 12.54 2.27 15.82
C ALA A 90 11.75 1.94 14.53
N ARG A 91 11.06 0.79 14.49
CA ARG A 91 10.19 0.43 13.37
C ARG A 91 8.99 1.36 13.29
N GLN A 92 8.36 1.63 14.43
CA GLN A 92 7.20 2.48 14.56
C GLN A 92 7.54 3.94 14.19
N GLU A 93 8.62 4.50 14.74
CA GLU A 93 9.07 5.86 14.43
C GLU A 93 9.32 6.04 12.93
N LYS A 94 10.00 5.08 12.30
CA LYS A 94 10.25 5.12 10.85
C LYS A 94 8.94 5.02 10.04
N ASP A 95 7.95 4.27 10.52
CA ASP A 95 6.65 4.17 9.86
C ASP A 95 5.83 5.46 10.04
N GLU A 96 5.89 6.10 11.21
CA GLU A 96 5.30 7.42 11.48
C GLU A 96 5.94 8.52 10.62
N ILE A 97 7.26 8.55 10.47
CA ILE A 97 7.95 9.49 9.58
C ILE A 97 7.49 9.31 8.13
N LYS A 98 7.35 8.06 7.67
CA LYS A 98 6.85 7.76 6.32
C LYS A 98 5.41 8.19 6.14
N GLU A 99 4.57 8.00 7.14
CA GLU A 99 3.18 8.43 7.11
C GLU A 99 3.06 9.96 7.12
N ALA A 100 3.80 10.64 8.00
CA ALA A 100 3.87 12.09 8.02
C ALA A 100 4.35 12.66 6.67
N ALA A 101 5.36 12.06 6.05
CA ALA A 101 5.84 12.46 4.73
C ALA A 101 4.79 12.25 3.63
N ARG A 102 4.00 11.16 3.69
CA ARG A 102 2.87 10.94 2.76
C ARG A 102 1.77 11.96 2.99
N ASN A 103 1.36 12.19 4.23
CA ASN A 103 0.32 13.13 4.59
C ASN A 103 0.70 14.56 4.21
N ALA A 104 1.96 14.95 4.39
CA ALA A 104 2.47 16.25 3.95
C ALA A 104 2.35 16.42 2.42
N ARG A 105 2.66 15.38 1.64
CA ARG A 105 2.48 15.42 0.18
C ARG A 105 1.02 15.53 -0.22
N TYR A 106 0.13 14.78 0.43
CA TYR A 106 -1.31 14.88 0.18
C TYR A 106 -1.87 16.25 0.55
N ALA A 107 -1.45 16.81 1.69
CA ALA A 107 -1.85 18.15 2.11
C ALA A 107 -1.42 19.22 1.06
N GLN A 108 -0.18 19.14 0.58
CA GLN A 108 0.30 20.04 -0.49
C GLN A 108 -0.52 19.90 -1.78
N GLN A 109 -0.81 18.67 -2.22
CA GLN A 109 -1.65 18.44 -3.41
C GLN A 109 -3.07 18.96 -3.24
N PHE A 110 -3.63 18.81 -2.04
CA PHE A 110 -4.97 19.28 -1.73
C PHE A 110 -5.06 20.80 -1.75
N GLU A 111 -4.09 21.50 -1.17
CA GLU A 111 -4.03 22.96 -1.21
C GLU A 111 -3.83 23.48 -2.64
N LEU A 112 -2.95 22.86 -3.44
CA LEU A 112 -2.81 23.20 -4.86
C LEU A 112 -4.12 23.01 -5.64
N ARG A 113 -4.85 21.93 -5.40
CA ARG A 113 -6.16 21.72 -6.04
C ARG A 113 -7.19 22.76 -5.63
N LYS A 114 -7.23 23.15 -4.35
CA LYS A 114 -8.11 24.23 -3.89
C LYS A 114 -7.79 25.53 -4.61
N GLU A 115 -6.51 25.87 -4.72
CA GLU A 115 -6.05 27.08 -5.40
C GLU A 115 -6.41 27.05 -6.89
N GLU A 116 -6.17 25.93 -7.57
CA GLU A 116 -6.56 25.73 -8.97
C GLU A 116 -8.07 25.94 -9.19
N ILE A 117 -8.90 25.34 -8.33
CA ILE A 117 -10.36 25.52 -8.38
C ILE A 117 -10.74 26.98 -8.14
N ALA A 118 -10.07 27.65 -7.20
CA ALA A 118 -10.34 29.06 -6.89
C ALA A 118 -9.97 29.98 -8.05
N LEU A 119 -8.83 29.72 -8.72
CA LEU A 119 -8.42 30.45 -9.92
C LEU A 119 -9.38 30.21 -11.08
N ARG A 120 -9.76 28.95 -11.32
CA ARG A 120 -10.73 28.60 -12.36
C ARG A 120 -12.06 29.33 -12.15
N LYS A 121 -12.59 29.36 -10.93
CA LYS A 121 -13.82 30.12 -10.60
C LYS A 121 -13.68 31.61 -10.87
N LYS A 122 -12.52 32.21 -10.58
CA LYS A 122 -12.27 33.63 -10.86
C LYS A 122 -12.20 33.89 -12.37
N GLU A 123 -11.59 32.99 -13.12
CA GLU A 123 -11.52 33.06 -14.58
C GLU A 123 -12.90 32.89 -15.22
N ASP A 124 -13.68 31.90 -14.79
CA ASP A 124 -15.05 31.69 -15.24
C ASP A 124 -15.90 32.95 -14.99
N ALA A 125 -15.82 33.53 -13.79
CA ALA A 125 -16.53 34.77 -13.46
C ALA A 125 -16.04 35.99 -14.26
N ARG A 126 -14.76 36.04 -14.66
CA ARG A 126 -14.24 37.08 -15.55
C ARG A 126 -14.80 36.89 -16.97
N ASN A 127 -14.77 35.66 -17.47
CA ASN A 127 -15.30 35.33 -18.78
C ASN A 127 -16.80 35.62 -18.87
N GLU A 128 -17.60 35.27 -17.86
CA GLU A 128 -19.03 35.60 -17.81
C GLU A 128 -19.28 37.11 -17.91
N ARG A 129 -18.45 37.93 -17.24
CA ARG A 129 -18.53 39.40 -17.34
C ARG A 129 -18.14 39.90 -18.73
N GLU A 130 -17.12 39.32 -19.34
CA GLU A 130 -16.71 39.66 -20.70
C GLU A 130 -17.78 39.26 -21.72
N ASP A 131 -18.38 38.08 -21.57
CA ASP A 131 -19.44 37.60 -22.45
C ASP A 131 -20.72 38.45 -22.28
N ALA A 132 -21.08 38.84 -21.06
CA ALA A 132 -22.16 39.80 -20.82
C ALA A 132 -21.89 41.15 -21.50
N ARG A 133 -20.64 41.64 -21.44
CA ARG A 133 -20.25 42.88 -22.14
C ARG A 133 -20.35 42.73 -23.66
N ARG A 134 -19.83 41.64 -24.23
CA ARG A 134 -19.92 41.35 -25.67
C ARG A 134 -21.37 41.22 -26.13
N HIS A 135 -22.21 40.60 -25.30
CA HIS A 135 -23.64 40.48 -25.57
C HIS A 135 -24.29 41.87 -25.61
N PHE A 136 -24.00 42.71 -24.62
CA PHE A 136 -24.50 44.10 -24.60
C PHE A 136 -24.03 44.91 -25.81
N GLU A 137 -22.76 44.80 -26.20
CA GLU A 137 -22.22 45.46 -27.41
C GLU A 137 -22.86 44.95 -28.71
N LEU A 138 -23.29 43.67 -28.75
CA LEU A 138 -24.03 43.12 -29.89
C LEU A 138 -25.47 43.64 -29.91
N ASP A 139 -26.13 43.67 -28.75
CA ASP A 139 -27.48 44.22 -28.60
C ASP A 139 -27.51 45.70 -29.02
N GLU A 140 -26.54 46.51 -28.58
CA GLU A 140 -26.41 47.92 -28.97
C GLU A 140 -26.27 48.07 -30.48
N ARG A 141 -25.43 47.26 -31.13
CA ARG A 141 -25.29 47.26 -32.59
C ARG A 141 -26.58 46.92 -33.31
N VAL A 142 -27.36 45.96 -32.80
CA VAL A 142 -28.67 45.60 -33.37
C VAL A 142 -29.67 46.73 -33.18
N MET A 143 -29.66 47.41 -32.03
CA MET A 143 -30.54 48.54 -31.75
C MET A 143 -30.24 49.76 -32.63
N LEU A 144 -28.98 49.99 -32.98
CA LEU A 144 -28.52 51.15 -33.77
C LEU A 144 -28.45 50.90 -35.28
N ILE A 145 -28.78 49.71 -35.76
CA ILE A 145 -28.64 49.37 -37.18
C ILE A 145 -29.61 50.18 -38.04
N ASP A 146 -29.11 50.84 -39.08
CA ASP A 146 -29.97 51.51 -40.06
C ASP A 146 -30.63 50.47 -40.96
N THR A 147 -31.96 50.43 -40.92
CA THR A 147 -32.77 49.49 -41.71
C THR A 147 -33.36 50.14 -42.97
N SER A 148 -33.15 51.43 -43.20
CA SER A 148 -33.78 52.20 -44.29
C SER A 148 -33.55 51.58 -45.67
N GLY A 149 -32.30 51.15 -45.95
CA GLY A 149 -31.87 50.52 -47.20
C GLY A 149 -32.08 49.01 -47.32
N MET A 150 -32.70 48.37 -46.33
CA MET A 150 -32.89 46.91 -46.30
C MET A 150 -34.20 46.47 -47.00
N THR A 151 -34.24 45.20 -47.42
CA THR A 151 -35.47 44.56 -47.93
C THR A 151 -36.50 44.38 -46.81
N ASP A 152 -37.78 44.24 -47.14
CA ASP A 152 -38.85 44.14 -46.13
C ASP A 152 -38.67 42.94 -45.19
N VAL A 153 -38.18 41.81 -45.71
CA VAL A 153 -37.87 40.62 -44.91
C VAL A 153 -36.77 40.90 -43.90
N GLN A 154 -35.72 41.62 -44.29
CA GLN A 154 -34.63 42.01 -43.40
C GLN A 154 -35.10 43.02 -42.35
N LYS A 155 -35.93 44.00 -42.73
CA LYS A 155 -36.54 44.96 -41.80
C LYS A 155 -37.34 44.25 -40.71
N GLN A 156 -38.18 43.28 -41.09
CA GLN A 156 -38.95 42.48 -40.13
C GLN A 156 -38.05 41.68 -39.18
N PHE A 157 -36.96 41.08 -39.69
CA PHE A 157 -36.01 40.35 -38.87
C PHE A 157 -35.36 41.24 -37.80
N TYR A 158 -34.85 42.42 -38.18
CA TYR A 158 -34.22 43.33 -37.23
C TYR A 158 -35.22 43.95 -36.25
N GLN A 159 -36.43 44.28 -36.69
CA GLN A 159 -37.50 44.72 -35.78
C GLN A 159 -37.83 43.64 -34.74
N ALA A 160 -37.95 42.37 -35.16
CA ALA A 160 -38.18 41.26 -34.24
C ALA A 160 -37.03 41.12 -33.23
N LYS A 161 -35.77 41.25 -33.69
CA LYS A 161 -34.59 41.20 -32.81
C LYS A 161 -34.51 42.36 -31.84
N GLN A 162 -34.81 43.58 -32.28
CA GLN A 162 -34.87 44.75 -31.40
C GLN A 162 -35.95 44.58 -30.32
N ASN A 163 -37.13 44.07 -30.68
CA ASN A 163 -38.20 43.78 -29.72
C ASN A 163 -37.80 42.69 -28.73
N GLU A 164 -37.10 41.65 -29.16
CA GLU A 164 -36.54 40.60 -28.28
C GLU A 164 -35.57 41.19 -27.26
N ILE A 165 -34.69 42.09 -27.68
CA ILE A 165 -33.73 42.80 -26.80
C ILE A 165 -34.48 43.66 -25.78
N LEU A 166 -35.49 44.42 -26.22
CA LEU A 166 -36.30 45.26 -25.33
C LEU A 166 -37.09 44.45 -24.30
N ALA A 167 -37.69 43.33 -24.71
CA ALA A 167 -38.43 42.44 -23.82
C ALA A 167 -37.53 41.87 -22.72
N ARG A 168 -36.32 41.46 -23.09
CA ARG A 168 -35.32 40.91 -22.17
C ARG A 168 -34.76 41.93 -21.17
N GLY A 169 -34.90 43.23 -21.44
CA GLY A 169 -34.54 44.32 -20.52
C GLY A 169 -35.68 44.78 -19.60
N LEU A 170 -36.90 44.26 -19.79
CA LEU A 170 -38.07 44.54 -18.95
C LEU A 170 -38.31 43.48 -17.87
N GLU A 171 -37.63 42.33 -17.95
CA GLU A 171 -37.57 41.27 -16.92
C GLU A 171 -36.55 41.59 -15.82
#